data_AF-A0A3S8UCY1-F1
#
_entry.id   AF-A0A3S8UCY1-F1
#
_cell.length_a   1.000
_cell.length_b   1.000
_cell.length_c   1.000
_cell.angle_alpha   90.00
_cell.angle_beta   90.00
_cell.angle_gamma   90.00
#
_symmetry.space_group_name_H-M   'P 1'
#
loop_
_entity.id
_entity.type
_entity.pdbx_description
1 polymer ?
#
loop_
_entity_poly.entity_id
_entity_poly.type
_entity_poly.pdbx_seq_one_letter_code
_entity_poly.pdbx_strand_id
1 'polypeptide(L)'
;MASYHLSVKTVKRSAGRSATAAAAYRSASVIACEREGREHDYTAKRGVEACFILAPDDAPSWAQDRAALWNAAEARETRSNSVTAREWELALPSEISDAARIEITRAFAAQLVARYGVAADVAIHAPHREGDQRNHHAHILTTTRVLSAEGLTDKTRILDAASTGGPEIEAMRGVWAELQNHALELAGQEERVDHRSLEVQREVALSLGDTVKAEELDREPELKLGPAANAIERREQFAAEAEGREYEPLTQRGARVHAVRQAKEMFAEMRERLEMARDAWAEAREEGQGHVSAGLAALRAVAGRQAKELDQDEIKQRLARIAGRDLGADGTGHEAGADAIRDRLKQVLGREKPDPRQEQRKQEVEREKQRQLELERQRERDRDLGWEL
;
A
#
# COMPACT_ATOMS: atom_id res chain seq x y z
N MET A 1 -3.30 5.94 10.21
CA MET A 1 -3.22 5.32 8.87
C MET A 1 -2.05 4.36 8.86
N ALA A 2 -2.34 3.13 9.24
CA ALA A 2 -1.45 2.00 9.11
C ALA A 2 -1.08 1.84 7.63
N SER A 3 0.22 1.84 7.34
CA SER A 3 0.74 1.69 5.98
C SER A 3 1.36 0.30 5.79
N TYR A 4 1.01 -0.35 4.69
CA TYR A 4 1.60 -1.61 4.31
C TYR A 4 2.80 -1.40 3.38
N HIS A 5 3.95 -1.93 3.76
CA HIS A 5 5.07 -2.09 2.85
C HIS A 5 5.89 -3.32 3.19
N LEU A 6 6.15 -4.14 2.17
CA LEU A 6 7.18 -5.15 2.16
C LEU A 6 7.85 -5.13 0.80
N SER A 7 9.17 -5.09 0.75
CA SER A 7 9.93 -5.28 -0.48
C SER A 7 11.11 -6.23 -0.28
N VAL A 8 11.45 -6.97 -1.33
CA VAL A 8 12.55 -7.94 -1.30
C VAL A 8 13.59 -7.54 -2.34
N LYS A 9 14.85 -7.41 -1.90
CA LYS A 9 15.97 -6.98 -2.73
C LYS A 9 17.12 -7.95 -2.58
N THR A 10 18.00 -7.99 -3.57
CA THR A 10 19.20 -8.82 -3.55
C THR A 10 20.44 -7.95 -3.39
N VAL A 11 21.42 -8.45 -2.64
CA VAL A 11 22.76 -7.88 -2.55
C VAL A 11 23.63 -8.62 -3.57
N LYS A 12 23.94 -7.94 -4.67
CA LYS A 12 24.66 -8.51 -5.82
C LYS A 12 26.04 -7.88 -5.95
N ARG A 13 27.06 -8.73 -6.09
CA ARG A 13 28.44 -8.30 -6.35
C ARG A 13 28.60 -7.54 -7.67
N SER A 14 27.91 -7.98 -8.72
CA SER A 14 27.94 -7.30 -10.02
C SER A 14 27.37 -5.88 -9.99
N ALA A 15 26.63 -5.52 -8.94
CA ALA A 15 26.15 -4.16 -8.68
C ALA A 15 27.08 -3.37 -7.72
N GLY A 16 28.29 -3.86 -7.46
CA GLY A 16 29.26 -3.24 -6.55
C GLY A 16 28.86 -3.31 -5.07
N ARG A 17 27.95 -4.23 -4.69
CA ARG A 17 27.46 -4.37 -3.31
C ARG A 17 28.08 -5.60 -2.63
N SER A 18 28.32 -5.52 -1.33
CA SER A 18 28.73 -6.64 -0.47
C SER A 18 27.77 -6.81 0.71
N ALA A 19 27.68 -8.03 1.22
CA ALA A 19 26.85 -8.36 2.38
C ALA A 19 27.41 -7.72 3.65
N THR A 20 28.74 -7.67 3.80
CA THR A 20 29.41 -6.98 4.92
C THR A 20 29.09 -5.48 4.95
N ALA A 21 29.17 -4.78 3.81
CA ALA A 21 28.78 -3.37 3.73
C ALA A 21 27.29 -3.20 4.01
N ALA A 22 26.45 -4.09 3.50
CA ALA A 22 25.02 -4.05 3.71
C ALA A 22 24.66 -4.20 5.20
N ALA A 23 25.27 -5.17 5.89
CA ALA A 23 25.04 -5.41 7.31
C ALA A 23 25.53 -4.25 8.18
N ALA A 24 26.75 -3.76 7.93
CA ALA A 24 27.32 -2.62 8.64
C ALA A 24 26.45 -1.36 8.49
N TYR A 25 25.97 -1.07 7.27
CA TYR A 25 25.14 0.10 6.99
C TYR A 25 23.77 0.08 7.68
N ARG A 26 23.18 -1.10 7.87
CA ARG A 26 21.87 -1.26 8.50
C ARG A 26 21.99 -1.22 10.02
N SER A 27 23.00 -1.90 10.56
CA SER A 27 23.25 -1.95 12.00
C SER A 27 24.03 -0.74 12.56
N ALA A 28 24.42 0.22 11.72
CA ALA A 28 25.28 1.35 12.08
C ALA A 28 26.57 0.91 12.80
N SER A 29 27.18 -0.16 12.29
CA SER A 29 28.37 -0.78 12.88
C SER A 29 29.59 -0.68 11.98
N VAL A 30 30.73 -1.15 12.50
CA VAL A 30 31.95 -1.38 11.73
C VAL A 30 32.05 -2.87 11.38
N ILE A 31 32.29 -3.20 10.11
CA ILE A 31 32.57 -4.59 9.69
C ILE A 31 33.72 -4.58 8.68
N ALA A 32 34.79 -5.30 8.98
CA ALA A 32 35.85 -5.60 8.03
C ALA A 32 35.38 -6.63 7.01
N CYS A 33 35.57 -6.35 5.72
CA CYS A 33 35.31 -7.29 4.63
C CYS A 33 36.60 -8.00 4.25
N GLU A 34 36.71 -9.28 4.61
CA GLU A 34 37.90 -10.10 4.32
C GLU A 34 38.14 -10.24 2.81
N ARG A 35 37.07 -10.40 2.03
CA ARG A 35 37.16 -10.53 0.56
C ARG A 35 37.68 -9.27 -0.12
N GLU A 36 37.26 -8.10 0.35
CA GLU A 36 37.62 -6.81 -0.27
C GLU A 36 38.87 -6.18 0.38
N GLY A 37 39.32 -6.71 1.51
CA GLY A 37 40.47 -6.18 2.25
C GLY A 37 40.24 -4.76 2.79
N ARG A 38 38.98 -4.37 3.02
CA ARG A 38 38.61 -3.03 3.50
C ARG A 38 37.57 -3.08 4.61
N GLU A 39 37.53 -2.02 5.40
CA GLU A 39 36.55 -1.83 6.46
C GLU A 39 35.36 -1.01 5.97
N HIS A 40 34.17 -1.36 6.45
CA HIS A 40 32.95 -0.57 6.29
C HIS A 40 32.55 0.02 7.64
N ASP A 41 32.81 1.32 7.83
CA ASP A 41 32.41 2.05 9.03
C ASP A 41 31.16 2.90 8.75
N TYR A 42 30.07 2.55 9.44
CA TYR A 42 28.82 3.31 9.41
C TYR A 42 28.36 3.76 10.81
N THR A 43 29.27 3.86 11.77
CA THR A 43 28.98 4.28 13.15
C THR A 43 28.44 5.70 13.28
N ALA A 44 28.69 6.55 12.27
CA ALA A 44 28.12 7.90 12.19
C ALA A 44 26.60 7.90 11.96
N LYS A 45 26.01 6.77 11.54
CA LYS A 45 24.58 6.66 11.28
C LYS A 45 23.79 6.61 12.58
N ARG A 46 22.65 7.29 12.61
CA ARG A 46 21.74 7.38 13.76
C ARG A 46 20.39 6.76 13.44
N GLY A 47 19.56 6.60 14.47
CA GLY A 47 18.18 6.12 14.33
C GLY A 47 18.07 4.61 14.13
N VAL A 48 19.03 3.83 14.65
CA VAL A 48 18.88 2.38 14.81
C VAL A 48 18.30 2.13 16.20
N GLU A 49 17.11 1.56 16.28
CA GLU A 49 16.38 1.31 17.53
C GLU A 49 16.73 -0.06 18.12
N ALA A 50 16.90 -1.07 17.26
CA ALA A 50 17.28 -2.42 17.68
C ALA A 50 18.04 -3.16 16.58
N CYS A 51 19.00 -3.98 16.99
CA CYS A 51 19.68 -4.93 16.11
C CYS A 51 19.82 -6.29 16.80
N PHE A 52 19.54 -7.36 16.07
CA PHE A 52 19.67 -8.73 16.57
C PHE A 52 19.72 -9.73 15.41
N ILE A 53 20.30 -10.90 15.64
CA ILE A 53 20.37 -11.99 14.66
C ILE A 53 19.47 -13.14 15.14
N LEU A 54 18.69 -13.71 14.22
CA LEU A 54 18.04 -14.99 14.39
C LEU A 54 18.72 -16.00 13.48
N ALA A 55 18.93 -17.20 14.00
CA ALA A 55 19.50 -18.32 13.28
C ALA A 55 18.78 -19.61 13.72
N PRO A 56 18.86 -20.70 12.94
CA PRO A 56 18.39 -22.01 13.36
C PRO A 56 19.00 -22.43 14.71
N ASP A 57 18.29 -23.26 15.47
CA ASP A 57 18.71 -23.66 16.83
C ASP A 57 20.04 -24.44 16.85
N ASP A 58 20.33 -25.16 15.77
CA ASP A 58 21.57 -25.91 15.59
C ASP A 58 22.71 -25.07 14.97
N ALA A 59 22.48 -23.77 14.72
CA ALA A 59 23.48 -22.91 14.12
C ALA A 59 24.73 -22.76 15.00
N PRO A 60 25.93 -22.68 14.40
CA PRO A 60 27.16 -22.48 15.14
C PRO A 60 27.15 -21.12 15.86
N SER A 61 27.79 -21.04 17.03
CA SER A 61 27.78 -19.84 17.88
C SER A 61 28.29 -18.59 17.18
N TRP A 62 29.22 -18.73 16.22
CA TRP A 62 29.73 -17.60 15.43
C TRP A 62 28.65 -16.93 14.59
N ALA A 63 27.54 -17.60 14.28
CA ALA A 63 26.46 -17.01 13.50
C ALA A 63 25.76 -15.84 14.21
N GLN A 64 25.90 -15.75 15.55
CA GLN A 64 25.42 -14.62 16.34
C GLN A 64 26.36 -13.41 16.27
N ASP A 65 27.58 -13.58 15.78
CA ASP A 65 28.47 -12.47 15.45
C ASP A 65 28.22 -12.00 14.02
N ARG A 66 27.83 -10.72 13.89
CA ARG A 66 27.45 -10.14 12.60
C ARG A 66 28.59 -10.10 11.60
N ALA A 67 29.80 -9.77 12.05
CA ALA A 67 30.95 -9.70 11.16
C ALA A 67 31.33 -11.09 10.65
N ALA A 68 31.35 -12.10 11.52
CA ALA A 68 31.60 -13.49 11.19
C ALA A 68 30.54 -14.04 10.24
N LEU A 69 29.24 -13.81 10.52
CA LEU A 69 28.14 -14.26 9.68
C LEU A 69 28.26 -13.75 8.24
N TRP A 70 28.50 -12.44 8.07
CA TRP A 70 28.52 -11.84 6.74
C TRP A 70 29.83 -12.06 5.99
N ASN A 71 30.96 -12.22 6.68
CA ASN A 71 32.19 -12.70 6.03
C ASN A 71 32.05 -14.16 5.59
N ALA A 72 31.43 -15.03 6.39
CA ALA A 72 31.12 -16.40 5.98
C ALA A 72 30.19 -16.43 4.75
N ALA A 73 29.16 -15.59 4.72
CA ALA A 73 28.25 -15.47 3.56
C ALA A 73 28.98 -15.00 2.29
N GLU A 74 29.89 -14.02 2.40
CA GLU A 74 30.73 -13.60 1.29
C GLU A 74 31.68 -14.73 0.84
N ALA A 75 32.34 -15.43 1.76
CA ALA A 75 33.30 -16.48 1.42
C ALA A 75 32.66 -17.68 0.70
N ARG A 76 31.40 -18.00 1.00
CA ARG A 76 30.67 -19.14 0.37
C ARG A 76 30.22 -18.88 -1.07
N GLU A 77 30.25 -17.63 -1.51
CA GLU A 77 29.91 -17.25 -2.86
C GLU A 77 31.19 -17.04 -3.68
N THR A 78 31.38 -17.83 -4.74
CA THR A 78 32.65 -17.87 -5.49
C THR A 78 32.63 -17.10 -6.80
N ARG A 79 31.47 -16.61 -7.24
CA ARG A 79 31.33 -15.92 -8.55
C ARG A 79 31.29 -14.41 -8.37
N SER A 80 31.76 -13.69 -9.40
CA SER A 80 31.74 -12.21 -9.44
C SER A 80 30.33 -11.62 -9.53
N ASN A 81 29.36 -12.40 -9.99
CA ASN A 81 27.94 -12.01 -10.09
C ASN A 81 27.06 -12.66 -9.01
N SER A 82 27.65 -13.26 -7.98
CA SER A 82 26.89 -13.90 -6.90
C SER A 82 25.97 -12.91 -6.16
N VAL A 83 24.81 -13.43 -5.78
CA VAL A 83 23.95 -12.84 -4.73
C VAL A 83 24.47 -13.34 -3.38
N THR A 84 24.95 -12.43 -2.54
CA THR A 84 25.57 -12.76 -1.24
C THR A 84 24.61 -12.62 -0.07
N ALA A 85 23.56 -11.82 -0.22
CA ALA A 85 22.48 -11.69 0.75
C ALA A 85 21.15 -11.31 0.08
N ARG A 86 20.06 -11.51 0.80
CA ARG A 86 18.72 -11.06 0.41
C ARG A 86 18.13 -10.20 1.52
N GLU A 87 17.63 -9.03 1.14
CA GLU A 87 17.07 -8.04 2.04
C GLU A 87 15.55 -8.05 1.96
N TRP A 88 14.90 -8.10 3.12
CA TRP A 88 13.48 -7.83 3.31
C TRP A 88 13.35 -6.49 4.01
N GLU A 89 12.67 -5.54 3.39
CA GLU A 89 12.43 -4.20 3.93
C GLU A 89 10.94 -4.08 4.27
N LEU A 90 10.65 -3.77 5.54
CA LEU A 90 9.31 -3.76 6.12
C LEU A 90 8.98 -2.34 6.61
N ALA A 91 7.80 -1.81 6.30
CA ALA A 91 7.26 -0.68 7.06
C ALA A 91 6.68 -1.19 8.38
N LEU A 92 6.84 -0.46 9.46
CA LEU A 92 6.31 -0.78 10.78
C LEU A 92 5.21 0.23 11.15
N PRO A 93 4.08 -0.20 11.73
CA PRO A 93 3.04 0.74 12.14
C PRO A 93 3.57 1.74 13.17
N SER A 94 3.25 3.02 12.97
CA SER A 94 3.59 4.10 13.90
C SER A 94 2.70 4.09 15.15
N GLU A 95 1.53 3.48 15.02
CA GLU A 95 0.45 3.41 16.00
C GLU A 95 0.72 2.42 17.15
N ILE A 96 1.71 1.54 16.99
CA ILE A 96 2.11 0.55 18.02
C ILE A 96 3.37 0.99 18.75
N SER A 97 3.68 0.37 19.90
CA SER A 97 4.87 0.70 20.69
C SER A 97 6.17 0.17 20.06
N ASP A 98 7.32 0.72 20.48
CA ASP A 98 8.64 0.21 20.09
C ASP A 98 8.81 -1.28 20.39
N ALA A 99 8.34 -1.72 21.56
CA ALA A 99 8.37 -3.12 21.96
C ALA A 99 7.55 -3.99 21.00
N ALA A 100 6.33 -3.55 20.65
CA ALA A 100 5.49 -4.27 19.69
C ALA A 100 6.14 -4.33 18.29
N ARG A 101 6.79 -3.24 17.84
CA ARG A 101 7.56 -3.22 16.59
C ARG A 101 8.69 -4.25 16.58
N ILE A 102 9.43 -4.36 17.69
CA ILE A 102 10.49 -5.36 17.86
C ILE A 102 9.92 -6.77 17.78
N GLU A 103 8.82 -7.04 18.49
CA GLU A 103 8.20 -8.36 18.55
C GLU A 103 7.65 -8.81 17.20
N ILE A 104 6.90 -7.98 16.47
CA ILE A 104 6.41 -8.38 15.13
C ILE A 104 7.54 -8.59 14.13
N THR A 105 8.61 -7.79 14.21
CA THR A 105 9.79 -7.94 13.34
C THR A 105 10.53 -9.24 13.67
N ARG A 106 10.67 -9.57 14.95
CA ARG A 106 11.25 -10.83 15.42
C ARG A 106 10.41 -12.02 14.96
N ALA A 107 9.09 -11.95 15.09
CA ALA A 107 8.18 -12.99 14.64
C ALA A 107 8.28 -13.22 13.13
N PHE A 108 8.31 -12.16 12.33
CA PHE A 108 8.49 -12.27 10.89
C PHE A 108 9.87 -12.85 10.52
N ALA A 109 10.96 -12.38 11.16
CA ALA A 109 12.29 -12.92 10.95
C ALA A 109 12.36 -14.42 11.31
N ALA A 110 11.70 -14.85 12.40
CA ALA A 110 11.62 -16.24 12.80
C ALA A 110 10.91 -17.09 11.74
N GLN A 111 9.86 -16.58 11.08
CA GLN A 111 9.21 -17.26 9.96
C GLN A 111 10.17 -17.43 8.77
N LEU A 112 11.00 -16.44 8.46
CA LEU A 112 12.03 -16.56 7.41
C LEU A 112 13.07 -17.65 7.77
N VAL A 113 13.54 -17.66 9.02
CA VAL A 113 14.50 -18.66 9.50
C VAL A 113 13.89 -20.07 9.43
N ALA A 114 12.69 -20.26 10.00
CA ALA A 114 12.01 -21.56 10.02
C ALA A 114 11.69 -22.08 8.61
N ARG A 115 11.27 -21.18 7.71
CA ARG A 115 10.84 -21.55 6.36
C ARG A 115 11.99 -21.84 5.41
N TYR A 116 13.12 -21.14 5.55
CA TYR A 116 14.23 -21.22 4.60
C TYR A 116 15.52 -21.81 5.19
N GLY A 117 15.57 -22.05 6.50
CA GLY A 117 16.78 -22.50 7.21
C GLY A 117 17.93 -21.49 7.17
N VAL A 118 17.66 -20.21 6.93
CA VAL A 118 18.68 -19.15 6.79
C VAL A 118 18.96 -18.46 8.11
N ALA A 119 20.07 -17.72 8.21
CA ALA A 119 20.20 -16.68 9.24
C ALA A 119 19.50 -15.39 8.79
N ALA A 120 18.95 -14.65 9.73
CA ALA A 120 18.29 -13.37 9.55
C ALA A 120 18.87 -12.31 10.49
N ASP A 121 19.56 -11.32 9.94
CA ASP A 121 20.11 -10.18 10.66
C ASP A 121 19.16 -8.99 10.55
N VAL A 122 18.61 -8.58 11.70
CA VAL A 122 17.56 -7.57 11.80
C VAL A 122 18.17 -6.23 12.25
N ALA A 123 17.76 -5.14 11.60
CA ALA A 123 17.96 -3.78 12.05
C ALA A 123 16.64 -3.00 11.95
N ILE A 124 16.17 -2.45 13.06
CA ILE A 124 14.97 -1.62 13.15
C ILE A 124 15.39 -0.16 13.21
N HIS A 125 14.74 0.68 12.41
CA HIS A 125 15.06 2.09 12.27
C HIS A 125 13.90 2.99 12.67
N ALA A 126 14.26 4.01 13.44
CA ALA A 126 13.43 5.16 13.73
C ALA A 126 13.24 6.01 12.46
N PRO A 127 12.15 6.79 12.38
CA PRO A 127 11.96 7.82 11.38
C PRO A 127 13.15 8.77 11.31
N HIS A 128 13.46 9.23 10.10
CA HIS A 128 14.46 10.26 9.91
C HIS A 128 13.93 11.60 10.44
N ARG A 129 14.77 12.39 11.15
CA ARG A 129 14.39 13.67 11.78
C ARG A 129 13.70 14.67 10.84
N GLU A 130 14.06 14.63 9.57
CA GLU A 130 13.55 15.51 8.50
C GLU A 130 12.63 14.77 7.52
N GLY A 131 12.14 13.59 7.92
CA GLY A 131 11.25 12.74 7.16
C GLY A 131 9.86 12.66 7.77
N ASP A 132 9.03 11.78 7.19
CA ASP A 132 7.75 11.44 7.80
C ASP A 132 8.01 10.71 9.12
N GLN A 133 7.61 11.32 10.23
CA GLN A 133 7.78 10.81 11.59
C GLN A 133 6.99 9.52 11.86
N ARG A 134 6.19 9.04 10.91
CA ARG A 134 5.51 7.74 10.98
C ARG A 134 6.32 6.61 10.33
N ASN A 135 7.39 6.92 9.59
CA ASN A 135 8.13 5.95 8.77
C ASN A 135 9.13 5.11 9.60
N HIS A 136 8.62 4.36 10.57
CA HIS A 136 9.37 3.28 11.20
C HIS A 136 9.53 2.12 10.20
N HIS A 137 10.71 1.54 10.13
CA HIS A 137 10.97 0.45 9.18
C HIS A 137 12.02 -0.53 9.70
N ALA A 138 11.96 -1.76 9.23
CA ALA A 138 12.96 -2.79 9.51
C ALA A 138 13.64 -3.27 8.23
N HIS A 139 14.95 -3.49 8.32
CA HIS A 139 15.71 -4.25 7.35
C HIS A 139 16.04 -5.63 7.95
N ILE A 140 15.70 -6.69 7.24
CA ILE A 140 16.07 -8.06 7.58
C ILE A 140 16.96 -8.59 6.46
N LEU A 141 18.24 -8.74 6.74
CA LEU A 141 19.21 -9.29 5.81
C LEU A 141 19.33 -10.79 6.07
N THR A 142 19.01 -11.59 5.06
CA THR A 142 19.05 -13.06 5.13
C THR A 142 20.21 -13.62 4.32
N THR A 143 20.82 -14.70 4.82
CA THR A 143 21.80 -15.46 4.04
C THR A 143 21.12 -16.10 2.83
N THR A 144 21.87 -16.32 1.76
CA THR A 144 21.34 -17.01 0.56
C THR A 144 21.52 -18.53 0.63
N ARG A 145 22.04 -19.03 1.75
CA ARG A 145 22.31 -20.43 2.01
C ARG A 145 21.71 -20.82 3.34
N VAL A 146 21.29 -22.08 3.42
CA VAL A 146 20.89 -22.74 4.66
C VAL A 146 22.06 -22.69 5.63
N LEU A 147 21.79 -22.38 6.89
CA LEU A 147 22.73 -22.40 7.98
C LEU A 147 22.42 -23.61 8.85
N SER A 148 23.34 -24.59 8.90
CA SER A 148 23.29 -25.75 9.80
C SER A 148 24.43 -25.68 10.81
N ALA A 149 24.55 -26.69 11.68
CA ALA A 149 25.68 -26.85 12.60
C ALA A 149 27.07 -26.74 11.93
N GLU A 150 27.21 -27.19 10.69
CA GLU A 150 28.45 -27.11 9.89
C GLU A 150 28.69 -25.73 9.25
N GLY A 151 27.76 -24.79 9.41
CA GLY A 151 27.79 -23.47 8.79
C GLY A 151 26.90 -23.35 7.55
N LEU A 152 27.31 -22.50 6.60
CA LEU A 152 26.50 -22.17 5.42
C LEU A 152 26.61 -23.27 4.33
N THR A 153 25.54 -24.04 4.14
CA THR A 153 25.48 -25.21 3.28
C THR A 153 24.86 -24.88 1.90
N ASP A 154 23.69 -25.44 1.60
CA ASP A 154 23.03 -25.39 0.30
C ASP A 154 22.39 -24.03 0.03
N LYS A 155 22.34 -23.64 -1.25
CA LYS A 155 21.77 -22.37 -1.67
C LYS A 155 20.25 -22.45 -1.69
N THR A 156 19.56 -21.53 -1.02
CA THR A 156 18.10 -21.42 -1.05
C THR A 156 17.66 -20.93 -2.43
N ARG A 157 16.99 -21.78 -3.23
CA ARG A 157 16.60 -21.45 -4.62
C ARG A 157 15.15 -20.99 -4.78
N ILE A 158 14.31 -21.16 -3.76
CA ILE A 158 12.88 -20.89 -3.83
C ILE A 158 12.57 -19.43 -4.22
N LEU A 159 13.43 -18.48 -3.83
CA LEU A 159 13.30 -17.05 -4.12
C LEU A 159 14.09 -16.58 -5.36
N ASP A 160 14.77 -17.50 -6.07
CA ASP A 160 15.63 -17.17 -7.21
C ASP A 160 14.92 -17.34 -8.56
N ALA A 161 13.97 -18.27 -8.66
CA ALA A 161 13.21 -18.51 -9.89
C ALA A 161 11.95 -17.64 -9.95
N ALA A 162 11.61 -17.12 -11.13
CA ALA A 162 10.43 -16.27 -11.30
C ALA A 162 9.12 -17.02 -10.99
N SER A 163 9.04 -18.31 -11.33
CA SER A 163 7.86 -19.15 -11.12
C SER A 163 7.57 -19.46 -9.65
N THR A 164 8.60 -19.51 -8.79
CA THR A 164 8.45 -19.81 -7.36
C THR A 164 8.56 -18.57 -6.49
N GLY A 165 9.43 -17.64 -6.86
CA GLY A 165 9.74 -16.46 -6.05
C GLY A 165 8.58 -15.48 -5.95
N GLY A 166 7.80 -15.29 -7.02
CA GLY A 166 6.61 -14.43 -6.99
C GLY A 166 5.57 -14.92 -5.97
N PRO A 167 5.04 -16.14 -6.11
CA PRO A 167 4.11 -16.72 -5.14
C PRO A 167 4.66 -16.78 -3.72
N GLU A 168 5.95 -17.08 -3.56
CA GLU A 168 6.56 -17.18 -2.24
C GLU A 168 6.68 -15.81 -1.55
N ILE A 169 7.05 -14.76 -2.29
CA ILE A 169 7.05 -13.40 -1.77
C ILE A 169 5.63 -12.96 -1.42
N GLU A 170 4.63 -13.33 -2.23
CA GLU A 170 3.23 -13.02 -1.94
C GLU A 170 2.73 -13.71 -0.66
N ALA A 171 3.10 -14.97 -0.44
CA ALA A 171 2.79 -15.66 0.81
C ALA A 171 3.42 -14.94 2.03
N MET A 172 4.69 -14.54 1.92
CA MET A 172 5.34 -13.79 3.01
C MET A 172 4.75 -12.39 3.21
N ARG A 173 4.22 -11.76 2.16
CA ARG A 173 3.45 -10.50 2.26
C ARG A 173 2.17 -10.71 3.08
N GLY A 174 1.47 -11.82 2.87
CA GLY A 174 0.34 -12.24 3.69
C GLY A 174 0.70 -12.38 5.16
N VAL A 175 1.75 -13.16 5.46
CA VAL A 175 2.26 -13.34 6.84
C VAL A 175 2.59 -12.00 7.50
N TRP A 176 3.21 -11.08 6.76
CA TRP A 176 3.52 -9.76 7.31
C TRP A 176 2.28 -8.93 7.61
N ALA A 177 1.30 -8.92 6.70
CA ALA A 177 0.04 -8.22 6.91
C ALA A 177 -0.72 -8.78 8.13
N GLU A 178 -0.74 -10.10 8.32
CA GLU A 178 -1.35 -10.75 9.49
C GLU A 178 -0.67 -10.31 10.80
N LEU A 179 0.67 -10.31 10.85
CA LEU A 179 1.42 -9.86 12.03
C LEU A 179 1.15 -8.38 12.35
N GLN A 180 1.13 -7.51 11.34
CA GLN A 180 0.81 -6.09 11.52
C GLN A 180 -0.62 -5.91 12.03
N ASN A 181 -1.59 -6.58 11.42
CA ASN A 181 -3.00 -6.49 11.79
C ASN A 181 -3.27 -6.98 13.20
N HIS A 182 -2.64 -8.08 13.60
CA HIS A 182 -2.75 -8.59 14.96
C HIS A 182 -2.16 -7.61 15.98
N ALA A 183 -1.01 -7.00 15.68
CA ALA A 183 -0.41 -6.01 16.58
C ALA A 183 -1.22 -4.72 16.69
N LEU A 184 -1.82 -4.26 15.58
CA LEU A 184 -2.75 -3.14 15.57
C LEU A 184 -3.99 -3.43 16.42
N GLU A 185 -4.54 -4.64 16.31
CA GLU A 185 -5.67 -5.10 17.12
C GLU A 185 -5.34 -5.08 18.63
N LEU A 186 -4.20 -5.65 19.02
CA LEU A 186 -3.74 -5.63 20.42
C LEU A 186 -3.49 -4.22 20.95
N ALA A 187 -3.15 -3.27 20.07
CA ALA A 187 -3.00 -1.86 20.39
C ALA A 187 -4.32 -1.05 20.35
N GLY A 188 -5.47 -1.72 20.16
CA GLY A 188 -6.79 -1.10 20.11
C GLY A 188 -7.02 -0.24 18.86
N GLN A 189 -6.24 -0.44 17.79
CA GLN A 189 -6.43 0.24 16.52
C GLN A 189 -7.51 -0.47 15.71
N GLU A 190 -8.40 0.28 15.07
CA GLU A 190 -9.42 -0.26 14.17
C GLU A 190 -8.89 -0.47 12.75
N GLU A 191 -7.91 0.33 12.34
CA GLU A 191 -7.32 0.25 11.02
C GLU A 191 -6.61 -1.10 10.78
N ARG A 192 -6.71 -1.60 9.54
CA ARG A 192 -6.05 -2.82 9.09
C ARG A 192 -5.35 -2.58 7.77
N VAL A 193 -4.25 -3.28 7.57
CA VAL A 193 -3.47 -3.32 6.34
C VAL A 193 -3.89 -4.50 5.48
N ASP A 194 -3.71 -4.35 4.16
CA ASP A 194 -3.87 -5.42 3.20
C ASP A 194 -2.72 -5.36 2.18
N HIS A 195 -2.12 -6.51 1.93
CA HIS A 195 -0.96 -6.65 1.05
C HIS A 195 -1.33 -6.78 -0.43
N ARG A 196 -2.58 -7.16 -0.71
CA ARG A 196 -3.09 -7.44 -2.05
C ARG A 196 -3.24 -6.15 -2.84
N SER A 197 -3.40 -6.25 -4.16
CA SER A 197 -3.66 -5.08 -4.99
C SER A 197 -4.99 -4.42 -4.64
N LEU A 198 -5.11 -3.11 -4.92
CA LEU A 198 -6.37 -2.38 -4.73
C LEU A 198 -7.54 -3.02 -5.49
N GLU A 199 -7.27 -3.57 -6.68
CA GLU A 199 -8.24 -4.30 -7.49
C GLU A 199 -8.79 -5.53 -6.76
N VAL A 200 -7.91 -6.39 -6.22
CA VAL A 200 -8.33 -7.59 -5.48
C VAL A 200 -9.06 -7.20 -4.20
N GLN A 201 -8.60 -6.17 -3.49
CA GLN A 201 -9.30 -5.66 -2.29
C GLN A 201 -10.71 -5.17 -2.63
N ARG A 202 -10.86 -4.48 -3.76
CA ARG A 202 -12.15 -3.97 -4.25
C ARG A 202 -13.11 -5.09 -4.61
N GLU A 203 -12.64 -6.12 -5.30
CA GLU A 203 -13.45 -7.31 -5.63
C GLU A 203 -13.97 -8.00 -4.37
N VAL A 204 -13.10 -8.16 -3.36
CA VAL A 204 -13.49 -8.72 -2.07
C VAL A 204 -14.54 -7.83 -1.38
N ALA A 205 -14.34 -6.51 -1.34
CA ALA A 205 -15.31 -5.58 -0.76
C ALA A 205 -16.69 -5.67 -1.45
N LEU A 206 -16.72 -5.73 -2.78
CA LEU A 206 -17.94 -5.93 -3.55
C LEU A 206 -18.61 -7.29 -3.22
N SER A 207 -17.83 -8.36 -3.10
CA SER A 207 -18.35 -9.68 -2.75
C SER A 207 -19.01 -9.73 -1.36
N LEU A 208 -18.53 -8.87 -0.44
CA LEU A 208 -19.07 -8.71 0.92
C LEU A 208 -20.24 -7.71 0.97
N GLY A 209 -20.59 -7.08 -0.15
CA GLY A 209 -21.63 -6.05 -0.23
C GLY A 209 -21.19 -4.68 0.29
N ASP A 210 -19.90 -4.49 0.57
CA ASP A 210 -19.35 -3.21 1.04
C ASP A 210 -19.03 -2.29 -0.14
N THR A 211 -20.09 -1.66 -0.66
CA THR A 211 -19.99 -0.74 -1.80
C THR A 211 -19.17 0.51 -1.47
N VAL A 212 -19.24 1.01 -0.23
CA VAL A 212 -18.50 2.20 0.20
C VAL A 212 -17.00 1.93 0.22
N LYS A 213 -16.58 0.75 0.70
CA LYS A 213 -15.18 0.35 0.66
C LYS A 213 -14.70 0.08 -0.75
N ALA A 214 -15.53 -0.53 -1.60
CA ALA A 214 -15.20 -0.77 -2.99
C ALA A 214 -14.91 0.53 -3.77
N GLU A 215 -15.73 1.57 -3.59
CA GLU A 215 -15.51 2.88 -4.22
C GLU A 215 -14.24 3.58 -3.70
N GLU A 216 -13.91 3.45 -2.40
CA GLU A 216 -12.65 3.99 -1.85
C GLU A 216 -11.39 3.31 -2.43
N LEU A 217 -11.52 2.02 -2.76
CA LEU A 217 -10.45 1.23 -3.36
C LEU A 217 -10.34 1.44 -4.88
N ASP A 218 -11.37 2.01 -5.51
CA ASP A 218 -11.39 2.34 -6.94
C ASP A 218 -10.60 3.62 -7.24
N ARG A 219 -9.28 3.55 -7.01
CA ARG A 219 -8.36 4.67 -7.18
C ARG A 219 -7.01 4.21 -7.69
N GLU A 220 -6.28 5.15 -8.28
CA GLU A 220 -4.90 4.89 -8.68
C GLU A 220 -4.00 4.69 -7.43
N PRO A 221 -3.05 3.74 -7.49
CA PRO A 221 -2.05 3.59 -6.44
C PRO A 221 -1.11 4.79 -6.41
N GLU A 222 -0.64 5.16 -5.22
CA GLU A 222 0.35 6.23 -5.06
C GLU A 222 1.68 5.84 -5.74
N LEU A 223 2.22 6.75 -6.56
CA LEU A 223 3.49 6.54 -7.25
C LEU A 223 4.70 6.76 -6.33
N LYS A 224 5.73 5.93 -6.50
CA LYS A 224 7.03 6.15 -5.85
C LYS A 224 7.77 7.31 -6.53
N LEU A 225 7.89 8.44 -5.82
CA LEU A 225 8.58 9.65 -6.31
C LEU A 225 10.04 9.38 -6.71
N GLY A 226 10.74 8.53 -5.95
CA GLY A 226 12.18 8.30 -6.10
C GLY A 226 13.01 9.39 -5.39
N PRO A 227 14.32 9.18 -5.17
CA PRO A 227 15.11 10.03 -4.27
C PRO A 227 15.16 11.51 -4.68
N ALA A 228 15.39 11.80 -5.97
CA ALA A 228 15.53 13.17 -6.46
C ALA A 228 14.21 13.96 -6.37
N ALA A 229 13.12 13.40 -6.89
CA ALA A 229 11.81 14.04 -6.80
C ALA A 229 11.39 14.22 -5.32
N ASN A 230 11.59 13.20 -4.48
CA ASN A 230 11.28 13.31 -3.05
C ASN A 230 12.11 14.41 -2.34
N ALA A 231 13.36 14.63 -2.75
CA ALA A 231 14.17 15.72 -2.21
C ALA A 231 13.66 17.10 -2.64
N ILE A 232 13.22 17.23 -3.90
CA ILE A 232 12.60 18.47 -4.43
C ILE A 232 11.31 18.77 -3.66
N GLU A 233 10.38 17.82 -3.62
CA GLU A 233 9.08 18.04 -2.97
C GLU A 233 9.20 18.32 -1.48
N ARG A 234 10.09 17.62 -0.76
CA ARG A 234 10.31 17.93 0.67
C ARG A 234 10.83 19.33 0.90
N ARG A 235 11.77 19.80 0.06
CA ARG A 235 12.29 21.16 0.19
C ARG A 235 11.18 22.18 -0.02
N GLU A 236 10.32 21.93 -0.99
CA GLU A 236 9.16 22.78 -1.27
C GLU A 236 8.15 22.76 -0.12
N GLN A 237 7.86 21.59 0.46
CA GLN A 237 6.99 21.48 1.64
C GLN A 237 7.50 22.31 2.81
N PHE A 238 8.81 22.22 3.12
CA PHE A 238 9.41 23.03 4.18
C PHE A 238 9.37 24.53 3.86
N ALA A 239 9.57 24.92 2.60
CA ALA A 239 9.46 26.32 2.18
C ALA A 239 8.02 26.83 2.32
N ALA A 240 7.04 26.05 1.86
CA ALA A 240 5.62 26.36 1.97
C ALA A 240 5.18 26.55 3.43
N GLU A 241 5.60 25.62 4.31
CA GLU A 241 5.32 25.69 5.75
C GLU A 241 5.95 26.92 6.39
N ALA A 242 7.24 27.20 6.10
CA ALA A 242 7.93 28.38 6.63
C ALA A 242 7.32 29.70 6.17
N GLU A 243 6.76 29.74 4.96
CA GLU A 243 6.08 30.89 4.38
C GLU A 243 4.59 30.97 4.77
N GLY A 244 4.03 29.94 5.42
CA GLY A 244 2.62 29.87 5.80
C GLY A 244 1.66 29.75 4.62
N ARG A 245 2.12 29.20 3.49
CA ARG A 245 1.30 28.96 2.29
C ARG A 245 0.96 27.48 2.13
N GLU A 246 -0.04 27.20 1.31
CA GLU A 246 -0.35 25.84 0.91
C GLU A 246 0.77 25.26 0.04
N TYR A 247 1.08 23.98 0.26
CA TYR A 247 2.08 23.26 -0.52
C TYR A 247 1.55 22.95 -1.92
N GLU A 248 2.32 23.32 -2.93
CA GLU A 248 2.07 22.94 -4.33
C GLU A 248 3.22 22.07 -4.85
N PRO A 249 2.92 20.93 -5.50
CA PRO A 249 3.95 20.01 -5.97
C PRO A 249 4.72 20.57 -7.17
N LEU A 250 6.05 20.45 -7.16
CA LEU A 250 6.92 21.00 -8.21
C LEU A 250 7.23 20.00 -9.33
N THR A 251 7.11 18.71 -9.06
CA THR A 251 7.40 17.66 -10.04
C THR A 251 6.13 17.03 -10.59
N GLN A 252 6.17 16.54 -11.83
CA GLN A 252 5.03 15.83 -12.43
C GLN A 252 4.60 14.60 -11.62
N ARG A 253 5.56 13.88 -11.02
CA ARG A 253 5.26 12.74 -10.15
C ARG A 253 4.68 13.21 -8.82
N GLY A 254 5.21 14.29 -8.26
CA GLY A 254 4.68 14.95 -7.07
C GLY A 254 3.22 15.36 -7.25
N ALA A 255 2.89 15.98 -8.38
CA ALA A 255 1.53 16.39 -8.72
C ALA A 255 0.55 15.21 -8.73
N ARG A 256 0.94 14.07 -9.31
CA ARG A 256 0.10 12.86 -9.30
C ARG A 256 -0.08 12.30 -7.90
N VAL A 257 0.99 12.19 -7.11
CA VAL A 257 0.91 11.70 -5.72
C VAL A 257 0.05 12.64 -4.87
N HIS A 258 0.21 13.95 -5.04
CA HIS A 258 -0.60 14.96 -4.36
C HIS A 258 -2.07 14.83 -4.70
N ALA A 259 -2.42 14.72 -5.99
CA ALA A 259 -3.80 14.54 -6.44
C ALA A 259 -4.43 13.25 -5.88
N VAL A 260 -3.69 12.13 -5.87
CA VAL A 260 -4.17 10.88 -5.27
C VAL A 260 -4.42 11.04 -3.77
N ARG A 261 -3.56 11.76 -3.04
CA ARG A 261 -3.73 12.02 -1.60
C ARG A 261 -4.93 12.92 -1.32
N GLN A 262 -5.09 14.02 -2.05
CA GLN A 262 -6.25 14.91 -1.94
C GLN A 262 -7.56 14.16 -2.24
N ALA A 263 -7.58 13.30 -3.25
CA ALA A 263 -8.74 12.47 -3.54
C ALA A 263 -9.07 11.55 -2.36
N LYS A 264 -8.07 10.87 -1.76
CA LYS A 264 -8.29 10.02 -0.57
C LYS A 264 -8.85 10.80 0.61
N GLU A 265 -8.31 11.98 0.88
CA GLU A 265 -8.77 12.85 1.98
C GLU A 265 -10.22 13.28 1.75
N MET A 266 -10.55 13.75 0.56
CA MET A 266 -11.92 14.12 0.19
C MET A 266 -12.90 12.92 0.31
N PHE A 267 -12.48 11.71 -0.09
CA PHE A 267 -13.29 10.50 0.08
C PHE A 267 -13.49 10.13 1.56
N ALA A 268 -12.45 10.28 2.39
CA ALA A 268 -12.55 10.03 3.83
C ALA A 268 -13.54 11.01 4.49
N GLU A 269 -13.45 12.31 4.17
CA GLU A 269 -14.40 13.32 4.64
C GLU A 269 -15.83 13.04 4.18
N MET A 270 -16.00 12.63 2.91
CA MET A 270 -17.32 12.28 2.39
C MET A 270 -17.91 11.08 3.13
N ARG A 271 -17.09 10.08 3.47
CA ARG A 271 -17.52 8.91 4.24
C ARG A 271 -17.96 9.28 5.64
N GLU A 272 -17.15 10.05 6.36
CA GLU A 272 -17.47 10.50 7.71
C GLU A 272 -18.81 11.25 7.72
N ARG A 273 -19.03 12.12 6.73
CA ARG A 273 -20.31 12.80 6.53
C ARG A 273 -21.46 11.83 6.29
N LEU A 274 -21.29 10.81 5.45
CA LEU A 274 -22.33 9.81 5.19
C LEU A 274 -22.66 8.98 6.45
N GLU A 275 -21.65 8.65 7.24
CA GLU A 275 -21.82 7.93 8.51
C GLU A 275 -22.59 8.78 9.53
N MET A 276 -22.18 10.04 9.73
CA MET A 276 -22.93 10.99 10.55
C MET A 276 -24.39 11.15 10.11
N ALA A 277 -24.64 11.19 8.80
CA ALA A 277 -26.00 11.26 8.25
C ALA A 277 -26.82 10.02 8.62
N ARG A 278 -26.20 8.83 8.50
CA ARG A 278 -26.85 7.54 8.78
C ARG A 278 -27.18 7.41 10.25
N ASP A 279 -26.25 7.77 11.13
CA ASP A 279 -26.42 7.64 12.57
C ASP A 279 -27.48 8.61 13.08
N ALA A 280 -27.47 9.88 12.62
CA ALA A 280 -28.52 10.85 12.94
C ALA A 280 -29.90 10.42 12.40
N TRP A 281 -29.94 9.75 11.24
CA TRP A 281 -31.18 9.17 10.73
C TRP A 281 -31.68 8.03 11.63
N ALA A 282 -30.79 7.13 12.04
CA ALA A 282 -31.12 5.99 12.89
C ALA A 282 -31.64 6.45 14.26
N GLU A 283 -30.94 7.39 14.89
CA GLU A 283 -31.33 8.00 16.18
C GLU A 283 -32.73 8.65 16.08
N ALA A 284 -32.97 9.47 15.06
CA ALA A 284 -34.28 10.07 14.84
C ALA A 284 -35.38 9.01 14.62
N ARG A 285 -35.08 7.88 13.98
CA ARG A 285 -36.03 6.78 13.79
C ARG A 285 -36.31 6.03 15.09
N GLU A 286 -35.31 5.84 15.94
CA GLU A 286 -35.45 5.25 17.28
C GLU A 286 -36.27 6.15 18.21
N GLU A 287 -36.11 7.46 18.10
CA GLU A 287 -36.95 8.47 18.79
C GLU A 287 -38.41 8.52 18.28
N GLY A 288 -38.78 7.68 17.31
CA GLY A 288 -40.13 7.61 16.77
C GLY A 288 -40.45 8.70 15.74
N GLN A 289 -39.46 9.45 15.26
CA GLN A 289 -39.67 10.46 14.23
C GLN A 289 -40.05 9.80 12.89
N GLY A 290 -40.90 10.46 12.11
CA GLY A 290 -41.27 10.02 10.76
C GLY A 290 -40.10 10.11 9.77
N HIS A 291 -40.23 9.47 8.60
CA HIS A 291 -39.16 9.45 7.58
C HIS A 291 -38.67 10.84 7.14
N VAL A 292 -39.58 11.81 7.03
CA VAL A 292 -39.26 13.20 6.63
C VAL A 292 -38.41 13.90 7.69
N SER A 293 -38.79 13.78 8.97
CA SER A 293 -38.06 14.36 10.10
C SER A 293 -36.70 13.67 10.32
N ALA A 294 -36.62 12.35 10.16
CA ALA A 294 -35.35 11.64 10.21
C ALA A 294 -34.42 12.04 9.05
N GLY A 295 -34.96 12.24 7.84
CA GLY A 295 -34.20 12.76 6.69
C GLY A 295 -33.67 14.19 6.93
N LEU A 296 -34.45 15.04 7.60
CA LEU A 296 -34.03 16.38 8.01
C LEU A 296 -32.90 16.34 9.05
N ALA A 297 -32.97 15.42 10.02
CA ALA A 297 -31.93 15.23 11.03
C ALA A 297 -30.59 14.82 10.38
N ALA A 298 -30.63 13.87 9.44
CA ALA A 298 -29.48 13.45 8.65
C ALA A 298 -28.84 14.62 7.88
N LEU A 299 -29.64 15.42 7.15
CA LEU A 299 -29.14 16.59 6.41
C LEU A 299 -28.50 17.63 7.34
N ARG A 300 -29.09 17.85 8.52
CA ARG A 300 -28.55 18.78 9.52
C ARG A 300 -27.23 18.29 10.10
N ALA A 301 -27.07 16.98 10.32
CA ALA A 301 -25.84 16.39 10.83
C ALA A 301 -24.66 16.62 9.88
N VAL A 302 -24.88 16.56 8.56
CA VAL A 302 -23.84 16.75 7.54
C VAL A 302 -23.51 18.22 7.26
N ALA A 303 -24.48 19.12 7.41
CA ALA A 303 -24.32 20.53 7.04
C ALA A 303 -23.49 21.38 8.04
N GLY A 304 -23.12 20.82 9.20
CA GLY A 304 -22.29 21.50 10.21
C GLY A 304 -22.90 22.79 10.80
N ARG A 305 -22.17 23.50 11.67
CA ARG A 305 -22.60 24.78 12.30
C ARG A 305 -22.85 25.93 11.31
N GLN A 306 -22.52 25.77 10.03
CA GLN A 306 -22.86 26.73 8.97
C GLN A 306 -24.29 26.58 8.44
N ALA A 307 -25.05 25.56 8.87
CA ALA A 307 -26.49 25.45 8.63
C ALA A 307 -27.32 26.37 9.55
N LYS A 308 -26.89 27.63 9.76
CA LYS A 308 -27.80 28.62 10.30
C LYS A 308 -28.75 29.05 9.17
N GLU A 309 -30.03 28.82 9.44
CA GLU A 309 -31.19 29.26 8.66
C GLU A 309 -31.44 28.49 7.37
N LEU A 310 -31.72 27.19 7.48
CA LEU A 310 -32.65 26.57 6.55
C LEU A 310 -34.00 26.42 7.25
N ASP A 311 -34.98 27.18 6.76
CA ASP A 311 -36.35 27.22 7.27
C ASP A 311 -36.96 25.81 7.26
N GLN A 312 -37.46 25.39 8.43
CA GLN A 312 -38.06 24.07 8.60
C GLN A 312 -39.30 23.88 7.73
N ASP A 313 -40.00 24.97 7.40
CA ASP A 313 -41.18 24.91 6.55
C ASP A 313 -40.83 24.81 5.06
N GLU A 314 -39.76 25.47 4.60
CA GLU A 314 -39.30 25.35 3.21
C GLU A 314 -38.81 23.93 2.88
N ILE A 315 -38.08 23.28 3.80
CA ILE A 315 -37.60 21.91 3.56
C ILE A 315 -38.74 20.89 3.66
N LYS A 316 -39.70 21.06 4.59
CA LYS A 316 -40.92 20.23 4.65
C LYS A 316 -41.72 20.35 3.36
N GLN A 317 -41.86 21.54 2.79
CA GLN A 317 -42.55 21.76 1.51
C GLN A 317 -41.81 21.12 0.33
N ARG A 318 -40.47 21.18 0.31
CA ARG A 318 -39.67 20.50 -0.73
C ARG A 318 -39.72 18.97 -0.62
N LEU A 319 -39.66 18.43 0.59
CA LEU A 319 -39.81 16.98 0.82
C LEU A 319 -41.24 16.49 0.53
N ALA A 320 -42.27 17.29 0.82
CA ALA A 320 -43.66 17.00 0.45
C ALA A 320 -43.87 16.96 -1.07
N ARG A 321 -43.21 17.86 -1.82
CA ARG A 321 -43.18 17.84 -3.29
C ARG A 321 -42.48 16.61 -3.87
N ILE A 322 -41.37 16.17 -3.26
CA ILE A 322 -40.63 14.97 -3.70
C ILE A 322 -41.41 13.69 -3.34
N ALA A 323 -42.12 13.69 -2.21
CA ALA A 323 -42.92 12.55 -1.74
C ALA A 323 -44.33 12.45 -2.36
N GLY A 324 -44.73 13.39 -3.23
CA GLY A 324 -45.95 13.29 -4.04
C GLY A 324 -47.26 13.22 -3.24
N ARG A 325 -47.33 13.84 -2.06
CA ARG A 325 -48.58 13.95 -1.28
C ARG A 325 -48.89 15.41 -1.01
N ASP A 326 -49.56 16.05 -1.95
CA ASP A 326 -50.36 17.24 -1.65
C ASP A 326 -51.73 16.82 -1.12
N LEU A 327 -52.05 17.36 0.05
CA LEU A 327 -53.38 17.33 0.65
C LEU A 327 -54.21 18.46 0.02
N GLY A 328 -55.21 18.11 -0.79
CA GLY A 328 -56.42 18.93 -0.94
C GLY A 328 -56.81 19.38 -2.35
N ALA A 329 -57.92 18.78 -2.81
CA ALA A 329 -58.96 19.30 -3.71
C ALA A 329 -58.80 19.20 -5.25
N ASP A 330 -59.63 18.28 -5.76
CA ASP A 330 -60.44 18.30 -6.98
C ASP A 330 -59.82 18.21 -8.38
N GLY A 331 -60.19 17.11 -9.06
CA GLY A 331 -60.63 17.17 -10.45
C GLY A 331 -59.65 16.69 -11.52
N THR A 332 -59.79 15.42 -11.91
CA THR A 332 -59.53 14.86 -13.25
C THR A 332 -58.14 15.04 -13.86
N GLY A 333 -57.38 13.95 -13.93
CA GLY A 333 -56.20 13.87 -14.81
C GLY A 333 -55.06 12.96 -14.31
N HIS A 334 -55.37 11.74 -13.88
CA HIS A 334 -54.35 10.74 -13.57
C HIS A 334 -54.32 9.70 -14.69
N GLU A 335 -53.43 9.89 -15.67
CA GLU A 335 -52.80 8.80 -16.44
C GLU A 335 -51.71 9.31 -17.42
N ALA A 336 -51.70 10.58 -17.81
CA ALA A 336 -50.77 11.07 -18.84
C ALA A 336 -49.32 11.39 -18.37
N GLY A 337 -49.05 11.43 -17.06
CA GLY A 337 -47.74 11.87 -16.52
C GLY A 337 -46.72 10.75 -16.29
N ALA A 338 -47.17 9.54 -15.94
CA ALA A 338 -46.29 8.42 -15.62
C ALA A 338 -45.68 7.79 -16.89
N ASP A 339 -46.45 7.73 -17.99
CA ASP A 339 -45.96 7.22 -19.27
C ASP A 339 -45.04 8.22 -19.99
N ALA A 340 -45.26 9.52 -19.84
CA ALA A 340 -44.37 10.55 -20.40
C ALA A 340 -42.97 10.56 -19.76
N ILE A 341 -42.87 10.24 -18.46
CA ILE A 341 -41.59 10.09 -17.75
C ILE A 341 -40.92 8.75 -18.10
N ARG A 342 -41.71 7.67 -18.25
CA ARG A 342 -41.23 6.35 -18.66
C ARG A 342 -40.69 6.34 -20.10
N ASP A 343 -41.34 7.05 -21.02
CA ASP A 343 -40.89 7.17 -22.42
C ASP A 343 -39.70 8.11 -22.59
N ARG A 344 -39.59 9.18 -21.77
CA ARG A 344 -38.35 9.97 -21.68
C ARG A 344 -37.19 9.17 -21.10
N LEU A 345 -37.44 8.31 -20.11
CA LEU A 345 -36.41 7.41 -19.57
C LEU A 345 -35.95 6.39 -20.63
N LYS A 346 -36.85 5.87 -21.47
CA LYS A 346 -36.50 4.98 -22.60
C LYS A 346 -35.69 5.67 -23.69
N GLN A 347 -35.94 6.95 -23.97
CA GLN A 347 -35.12 7.72 -24.93
C GLN A 347 -33.73 8.07 -24.39
N VAL A 348 -33.60 8.32 -23.07
CA VAL A 348 -32.31 8.62 -22.44
C VAL A 348 -31.48 7.34 -22.20
N LEU A 349 -32.13 6.22 -21.88
CA LEU A 349 -31.50 4.88 -21.79
C LEU A 349 -31.37 4.19 -23.16
N GLY A 350 -31.87 4.80 -24.23
CA GLY A 350 -31.95 4.27 -25.59
C GLY A 350 -30.74 4.58 -26.47
N ARG A 351 -29.55 4.80 -25.90
CA ARG A 351 -28.31 4.50 -26.65
C ARG A 351 -28.15 2.99 -26.61
N GLU A 352 -28.48 2.35 -27.73
CA GLU A 352 -28.32 0.92 -27.97
C GLU A 352 -27.04 0.42 -27.29
N LYS A 353 -27.20 -0.57 -26.40
CA LYS A 353 -26.06 -1.34 -25.91
C LYS A 353 -25.30 -1.82 -27.14
N PRO A 354 -24.00 -1.53 -27.29
CA PRO A 354 -23.24 -2.02 -28.43
C PRO A 354 -23.34 -3.55 -28.44
N ASP A 355 -23.56 -4.11 -29.64
CA ASP A 355 -23.60 -5.56 -29.84
C ASP A 355 -22.35 -6.17 -29.16
N PRO A 356 -22.50 -7.10 -28.20
CA PRO A 356 -21.37 -7.71 -27.51
C PRO A 356 -20.33 -8.29 -28.47
N ARG A 357 -20.74 -8.69 -29.67
CA ARG A 357 -19.84 -9.18 -30.73
C ARG A 357 -19.03 -8.07 -31.38
N GLN A 358 -19.54 -6.85 -31.48
CA GLN A 358 -18.78 -5.69 -31.95
C GLN A 358 -17.78 -5.22 -30.89
N GLU A 359 -18.14 -5.27 -29.62
CA GLU A 359 -17.26 -4.88 -28.52
C GLU A 359 -16.12 -5.90 -28.33
N GLN A 360 -16.42 -7.20 -28.45
CA GLN A 360 -15.40 -8.25 -28.53
C GLN A 360 -14.49 -8.08 -29.76
N ARG A 361 -15.03 -7.78 -30.94
CA ARG A 361 -14.20 -7.52 -32.15
C ARG A 361 -13.31 -6.28 -31.98
N LYS A 362 -13.79 -5.23 -31.34
CA LYS A 362 -12.95 -4.05 -31.03
C LYS A 362 -11.84 -4.41 -30.06
N GLN A 363 -12.14 -5.18 -29.00
CA GLN A 363 -11.14 -5.64 -28.04
C GLN A 363 -10.11 -6.60 -28.69
N GLU A 364 -10.53 -7.46 -29.62
CA GLU A 364 -9.61 -8.32 -30.39
C GLU A 364 -8.70 -7.51 -31.31
N VAL A 365 -9.24 -6.51 -32.02
CA VAL A 365 -8.44 -5.61 -32.88
C VAL A 365 -7.46 -4.76 -32.05
N GLU A 366 -7.88 -4.30 -30.86
CA GLU A 366 -7.03 -3.56 -29.92
C GLU A 366 -5.89 -4.46 -29.39
N ARG A 367 -6.20 -5.71 -29.03
CA ARG A 367 -5.21 -6.72 -28.59
C ARG A 367 -4.24 -7.07 -29.71
N GLU A 368 -4.72 -7.21 -30.94
CA GLU A 368 -3.87 -7.51 -32.09
C GLU A 368 -2.94 -6.35 -32.42
N LYS A 369 -3.42 -5.10 -32.33
CA LYS A 369 -2.57 -3.90 -32.43
C LYS A 369 -1.52 -3.83 -31.33
N GLN A 370 -1.88 -4.12 -30.08
CA GLN A 370 -0.93 -4.15 -28.97
C GLN A 370 0.14 -5.23 -29.19
N ARG A 371 -0.26 -6.40 -29.70
CA ARG A 371 0.66 -7.50 -30.01
C ARG A 371 1.61 -7.15 -31.16
N GLN A 372 1.13 -6.44 -32.18
CA GLN A 372 1.99 -5.93 -33.26
C GLN A 372 2.98 -4.87 -32.76
N LEU A 373 2.54 -3.92 -31.93
CA LEU A 373 3.39 -2.93 -31.28
C LEU A 373 4.46 -3.57 -30.38
N GLU A 374 4.12 -4.66 -29.69
CA GLU A 374 5.06 -5.39 -28.84
C GLU A 374 6.08 -6.18 -29.66
N LEU A 375 5.66 -6.78 -30.79
CA LEU A 375 6.55 -7.42 -31.76
C LEU A 375 7.47 -6.41 -32.46
N GLU A 376 6.99 -5.21 -32.80
CA GLU A 376 7.83 -4.13 -33.33
C GLU A 376 8.85 -3.65 -32.30
N ARG A 377 8.44 -3.44 -31.05
CA ARG A 377 9.37 -3.12 -29.94
C ARG A 377 10.36 -4.25 -29.65
N GLN A 378 9.99 -5.49 -29.91
CA GLN A 378 10.90 -6.63 -29.78
C GLN A 378 11.90 -6.65 -30.93
N ARG A 379 11.46 -6.42 -32.17
CA ARG A 379 12.33 -6.27 -33.34
C ARG A 379 13.30 -5.08 -33.25
N GLU A 380 12.86 -3.95 -32.69
CA GLU A 380 13.75 -2.82 -32.41
C GLU A 380 14.80 -3.17 -31.35
N ARG A 381 14.41 -3.88 -30.29
CA ARG A 381 15.36 -4.37 -29.27
C ARG A 381 16.36 -5.40 -29.83
N ASP A 382 15.91 -6.27 -30.72
CA ASP A 382 16.78 -7.27 -31.35
C ASP A 382 17.76 -6.63 -32.35
N ARG A 383 17.37 -5.53 -33.02
CA ARG A 383 18.29 -4.68 -33.82
C ARG A 383 19.33 -3.97 -32.99
N ASP A 384 18.95 -3.40 -31.85
CA ASP A 384 19.87 -2.69 -30.95
C ASP A 384 20.86 -3.63 -30.25
N LEU A 385 20.55 -4.94 -30.19
CA LEU A 385 21.42 -5.97 -29.61
C LEU A 385 22.33 -6.67 -30.63
N GLY A 386 22.30 -6.27 -31.91
CA GLY A 386 23.26 -6.75 -32.91
C GLY A 386 23.13 -8.23 -33.29
N TRP A 387 21.92 -8.79 -33.25
CA TRP A 387 21.62 -10.13 -33.78
C TRP A 387 20.73 -10.02 -35.03
N GLU A 388 21.27 -9.50 -36.13
CA GLU A 388 20.74 -9.81 -37.47
C GLU A 388 21.72 -10.80 -38.13
N LEU A 389 21.22 -11.99 -38.48
CA LEU A 389 21.80 -12.85 -39.50
C LEU A 389 21.32 -12.37 -40.87
#